data_AF-A0ABD1Q6Q1-F1
#
_entry.id   AF-A0ABD1Q6Q1-F1
#
_cell.length_a   1.000
_cell.length_b   1.000
_cell.length_c   1.000
_cell.angle_alpha   90.00
_cell.angle_beta   90.00
_cell.angle_gamma   90.00
#
_symmetry.space_group_name_H-M   'P 1'
#
loop_
_entity.id
_entity.type
_entity.pdbx_description
1 polymer ?
#
loop_
_entity_poly.entity_id
_entity_poly.type
_entity_poly.pdbx_seq_one_letter_code
_entity_poly.pdbx_strand_id
1 'polypeptide(L)'
;MARGGKQRRLQAELPKTHNAHDTEDARETKKFAAAIASALQMQHNPNKDHSIERATKLGAKVFTCTSDPAMVEDWMDKIEKVFDVMGCPNDKRLGLATFLFEEGANDW
;
A
#
# COMPACT_ATOMS: atom_id res chain seq x y z
N MET A 1 41.55 -61.82 -36.49
CA MET A 1 41.77 -60.90 -35.35
C MET A 1 40.68 -59.84 -35.39
N ALA A 2 39.87 -59.72 -34.34
CA ALA A 2 38.67 -58.87 -34.30
C ALA A 2 38.80 -57.84 -33.19
N ARG A 3 38.55 -56.54 -33.46
CA ARG A 3 38.15 -55.53 -32.46
C ARG A 3 37.29 -54.44 -33.12
N GLY A 4 35.98 -54.69 -33.21
CA GLY A 4 34.98 -53.67 -33.48
C GLY A 4 34.57 -53.00 -32.17
N GLY A 5 35.04 -51.79 -31.91
CA GLY A 5 34.63 -50.98 -30.76
C GLY A 5 33.30 -50.29 -31.04
N LYS A 6 32.19 -50.89 -30.61
CA LYS A 6 30.90 -50.17 -30.52
C LYS A 6 30.81 -49.55 -29.13
N GLN A 7 31.06 -48.24 -29.04
CA GLN A 7 30.70 -47.45 -27.86
C GLN A 7 29.20 -47.59 -27.62
N ARG A 8 28.83 -48.33 -26.57
CA ARG A 8 27.47 -48.32 -26.04
C ARG A 8 27.27 -46.96 -25.36
N ARG A 9 26.54 -46.07 -26.02
CA ARG A 9 26.01 -44.85 -25.40
C ARG A 9 24.98 -45.29 -24.36
N LEU A 10 25.37 -45.33 -23.10
CA LEU A 10 24.44 -45.44 -21.98
C LEU A 10 23.65 -44.12 -21.94
N GLN A 11 22.48 -44.10 -22.58
CA GLN A 11 21.48 -43.09 -22.26
C GLN A 11 20.94 -43.45 -20.88
N ALA A 12 21.51 -42.83 -19.84
CA ALA A 12 20.88 -42.78 -18.54
C ALA A 12 19.66 -41.87 -18.68
N GLU A 13 18.50 -42.48 -18.88
CA GLU A 13 17.21 -41.80 -18.83
C GLU A 13 17.04 -41.25 -17.41
N LEU A 14 17.22 -39.93 -17.24
CA LEU A 14 16.89 -39.24 -15.99
C LEU A 14 15.38 -39.36 -15.73
N PRO A 15 14.95 -39.64 -14.48
CA PRO A 15 13.53 -39.68 -14.17
C PRO A 15 12.92 -38.29 -14.37
N LYS A 16 11.94 -38.18 -15.26
CA LYS A 16 11.13 -36.96 -15.43
C LYS A 16 10.29 -36.80 -14.17
N THR A 17 10.74 -35.96 -13.25
CA THR A 17 9.94 -35.59 -12.08
C THR A 17 8.74 -34.76 -12.54
N HIS A 18 7.59 -35.16 -12.03
CA HIS A 18 6.30 -34.50 -12.11
C HIS A 18 6.42 -33.03 -11.67
N ASN A 19 6.38 -32.09 -12.62
CA ASN A 19 6.51 -30.63 -12.38
C ASN A 19 5.27 -29.83 -12.83
N ALA A 20 4.20 -30.50 -13.25
CA ALA A 20 2.98 -29.80 -13.68
C ALA A 20 2.21 -29.20 -12.49
N HIS A 21 2.18 -29.90 -11.35
CA HIS A 21 1.45 -29.47 -10.15
C HIS A 21 2.10 -28.25 -9.48
N ASP A 22 3.42 -28.28 -9.27
CA ASP A 22 4.17 -27.16 -8.66
C ASP A 22 4.08 -25.86 -9.48
N THR A 23 3.96 -25.97 -10.81
CA THR A 23 3.85 -24.79 -11.68
C THR A 23 2.43 -24.21 -11.72
N GLU A 24 1.42 -25.01 -11.40
CA GLU A 24 0.03 -24.57 -11.28
C GLU A 24 -0.19 -23.88 -9.92
N ASP A 25 0.33 -24.44 -8.83
CA ASP A 25 0.35 -23.80 -7.51
C ASP A 25 1.10 -22.46 -7.53
N ALA A 26 2.24 -22.40 -8.23
CA ALA A 26 2.98 -21.15 -8.44
C ALA A 26 2.22 -20.13 -9.30
N ARG A 27 1.32 -20.56 -10.17
CA ARG A 27 0.49 -19.69 -11.02
C ARG A 27 -0.70 -19.15 -10.23
N GLU A 28 -1.37 -19.99 -9.46
CA GLU A 28 -2.49 -19.60 -8.61
C GLU A 28 -2.03 -18.64 -7.51
N THR A 29 -0.89 -18.91 -6.88
CA THR A 29 -0.29 -17.97 -5.90
C THR A 29 0.05 -16.62 -6.53
N LYS A 30 0.58 -16.60 -7.76
CA LYS A 30 0.83 -15.34 -8.50
C LYS A 30 -0.46 -14.60 -8.85
N LYS A 31 -1.52 -15.30 -9.28
CA LYS A 31 -2.82 -14.68 -9.56
C LYS A 31 -3.42 -14.06 -8.30
N PHE A 32 -3.34 -14.77 -7.17
CA PHE A 32 -3.83 -14.29 -5.88
C PHE A 32 -3.04 -13.07 -5.38
N ALA A 33 -1.70 -13.12 -5.45
CA ALA A 33 -0.85 -11.97 -5.11
C ALA A 33 -1.13 -10.75 -6.00
N ALA A 34 -1.31 -10.96 -7.31
CA ALA A 34 -1.68 -9.89 -8.24
C ALA A 34 -3.07 -9.31 -7.91
N ALA A 35 -4.05 -10.13 -7.57
CA ALA A 35 -5.38 -9.67 -7.17
C ALA A 35 -5.33 -8.84 -5.88
N ILE A 36 -4.54 -9.25 -4.88
CA ILE A 36 -4.31 -8.45 -3.67
C ILE A 36 -3.63 -7.13 -4.02
N ALA A 37 -2.56 -7.14 -4.82
CA ALA A 37 -1.86 -5.92 -5.23
C ALA A 37 -2.78 -4.95 -5.98
N SER A 38 -3.60 -5.45 -6.90
CA SER A 38 -4.59 -4.64 -7.62
C SER A 38 -5.69 -4.09 -6.69
N ALA A 39 -6.16 -4.88 -5.72
CA ALA A 39 -7.13 -4.42 -4.74
C ALA A 39 -6.54 -3.31 -3.85
N LEU A 40 -5.29 -3.43 -3.41
CA LEU A 40 -4.58 -2.41 -2.64
C LEU A 40 -4.34 -1.13 -3.47
N GLN A 41 -3.99 -1.28 -4.76
CA GLN A 41 -3.84 -0.14 -5.68
C GLN A 41 -5.17 0.59 -5.93
N MET A 42 -6.29 -0.12 -5.96
CA MET A 42 -7.61 0.48 -6.15
C MET A 42 -8.05 1.32 -4.93
N GLN A 43 -7.54 0.99 -3.74
CA GLN A 43 -7.73 1.79 -2.53
C GLN A 43 -6.92 3.10 -2.57
N HIS A 44 -5.69 3.03 -3.07
CA HIS A 44 -4.83 4.19 -3.22
C HIS A 44 -4.98 4.80 -4.62
N ASN A 45 -6.04 5.59 -4.86
CA ASN A 45 -6.17 6.33 -6.11
C ASN A 45 -5.02 7.36 -6.20
N PRO A 46 -4.00 7.16 -7.06
CA PRO A 46 -2.85 8.05 -7.12
C PRO A 46 -3.19 9.44 -7.68
N ASN A 47 -4.38 9.60 -8.26
CA ASN A 47 -4.87 10.87 -8.80
C ASN A 47 -5.64 11.72 -7.78
N LYS A 48 -5.85 11.23 -6.54
CA LYS A 48 -6.46 12.05 -5.49
C LYS A 48 -5.40 12.97 -4.90
N ASP A 49 -5.65 14.26 -5.06
CA ASP A 49 -4.86 15.31 -4.44
C ASP A 49 -5.11 15.30 -2.92
N HIS A 50 -4.05 15.04 -2.16
CA HIS A 50 -4.03 15.08 -0.70
C HIS A 50 -3.11 16.18 -0.17
N SER A 51 -2.86 17.21 -0.96
CA SER A 51 -2.04 18.35 -0.56
C SER A 51 -2.68 19.15 0.57
N ILE A 52 -1.83 19.80 1.36
CA ILE A 52 -2.29 20.78 2.35
C ILE A 52 -3.01 21.96 1.69
N GLU A 53 -2.60 22.35 0.48
CA GLU A 53 -3.24 23.42 -0.31
C GLU A 53 -4.72 23.11 -0.55
N ARG A 54 -5.03 21.86 -0.94
CA ARG A 54 -6.41 21.41 -1.09
C ARG A 54 -7.14 21.36 0.24
N ALA A 55 -6.51 20.87 1.31
CA ALA A 55 -7.12 20.81 2.64
C ALA A 55 -7.54 22.21 3.12
N THR A 56 -6.64 23.20 3.01
CA THR A 56 -6.92 24.59 3.36
C THR A 56 -8.02 25.19 2.50
N LYS A 57 -8.03 24.89 1.19
CA LYS A 57 -9.12 25.32 0.28
C LYS A 57 -10.49 24.73 0.65
N LEU A 58 -10.51 23.55 1.24
CA LEU A 58 -11.72 22.89 1.74
C LEU A 58 -12.10 23.33 3.17
N GLY A 59 -11.31 24.20 3.80
CA GLY A 59 -11.63 24.79 5.09
C GLY A 59 -10.89 24.18 6.29
N ALA A 60 -9.84 23.37 6.07
CA ALA A 60 -8.93 23.02 7.15
C ALA A 60 -8.29 24.30 7.72
N LYS A 61 -8.19 24.36 9.04
CA LYS A 61 -7.64 25.51 9.77
C LYS A 61 -6.54 25.07 10.70
N VAL A 62 -5.62 25.98 10.96
CA VAL A 62 -4.59 25.80 11.99
C VAL A 62 -5.24 25.68 13.37
N PHE A 63 -4.59 24.96 14.26
CA PHE A 63 -4.97 24.81 15.66
C PHE A 63 -3.84 25.29 16.55
N THR A 64 -4.10 26.39 17.26
CA THR A 64 -3.26 26.90 18.34
C THR A 64 -3.88 26.39 19.64
N CYS A 65 -3.09 25.65 20.42
CA CYS A 65 -3.51 24.97 21.65
C CYS A 65 -4.53 25.76 22.48
N THR A 66 -5.56 25.08 23.00
CA THR A 66 -6.65 25.68 23.78
C THR A 66 -6.92 24.87 25.05
N SER A 67 -7.37 25.57 26.09
CA SER A 67 -7.84 24.93 27.34
C SER A 67 -9.30 24.48 27.26
N ASP A 68 -10.03 24.86 26.21
CA ASP A 68 -11.43 24.51 26.02
C ASP A 68 -11.57 23.21 25.19
N PRO A 69 -12.04 22.10 25.79
CA PRO A 69 -12.24 20.84 25.07
C PRO A 69 -13.22 20.96 23.91
N ALA A 70 -14.25 21.81 24.02
CA ALA A 70 -15.26 21.97 22.98
C ALA A 70 -14.63 22.51 21.69
N MET A 71 -13.66 23.42 21.81
CA MET A 71 -12.90 23.92 20.65
C MET A 71 -12.02 22.85 19.99
N VAL A 72 -11.47 21.92 20.77
CA VAL A 72 -10.68 20.79 20.25
C VAL A 72 -11.58 19.86 19.45
N GLU A 73 -12.73 19.48 20.01
CA GLU A 73 -13.74 18.67 19.32
C GLU A 73 -14.21 19.33 18.03
N ASP A 74 -14.53 20.63 18.10
CA ASP A 74 -14.95 21.42 16.94
C ASP A 74 -13.90 21.50 15.83
N TRP A 75 -12.61 21.43 16.18
CA TRP A 75 -11.51 21.41 15.22
C TRP A 75 -11.35 20.02 14.61
N MET A 76 -11.36 18.97 15.44
CA MET A 76 -11.29 17.57 15.01
C MET A 76 -12.42 17.22 14.03
N ASP A 77 -13.65 17.57 14.37
CA ASP A 77 -14.82 17.36 13.51
C ASP A 77 -14.67 18.01 12.13
N LYS A 78 -14.07 19.20 12.08
CA LYS A 78 -13.88 19.95 10.83
C LYS A 78 -12.79 19.30 9.98
N ILE A 79 -11.66 18.94 10.58
CA ILE A 79 -10.55 18.36 9.81
C ILE A 79 -10.87 16.93 9.33
N GLU A 80 -11.62 16.14 10.10
CA GLU A 80 -12.10 14.81 9.67
C GLU A 80 -13.00 14.90 8.44
N LYS A 81 -13.96 15.85 8.43
CA LYS A 81 -14.83 16.10 7.27
C LYS A 81 -14.03 16.51 6.03
N VAL A 82 -12.98 17.31 6.20
CA VAL A 82 -12.08 17.69 5.10
C VAL A 82 -11.35 16.46 4.55
N PHE A 83 -10.81 15.61 5.42
CA PHE A 83 -10.14 14.38 5.00
C PHE A 83 -11.06 13.39 4.29
N ASP A 84 -12.31 13.27 4.71
CA ASP A 84 -13.30 12.43 4.05
C ASP A 84 -13.62 12.94 2.64
N VAL A 85 -13.83 14.26 2.48
CA VAL A 85 -14.06 14.88 1.16
C VAL A 85 -12.85 14.74 0.23
N MET A 86 -11.64 14.80 0.77
CA MET A 86 -10.41 14.54 0.02
C MET A 86 -10.23 13.06 -0.31
N GLY A 87 -10.96 12.16 0.36
CA GLY A 87 -10.71 10.72 0.33
C GLY A 87 -9.31 10.39 0.83
N CYS A 88 -8.83 11.13 1.83
CA CYS A 88 -7.49 11.01 2.40
C CYS A 88 -7.38 9.70 3.20
N PRO A 89 -6.41 8.81 2.86
CA PRO A 89 -6.22 7.56 3.58
C PRO A 89 -5.59 7.81 4.95
N ASN A 90 -5.86 6.93 5.92
CA ASN A 90 -5.51 7.13 7.33
C ASN A 90 -4.01 7.37 7.57
N ASP A 91 -3.14 6.74 6.77
CA ASP A 91 -1.68 6.90 6.82
C ASP A 91 -1.21 8.32 6.46
N LYS A 92 -2.03 9.10 5.74
CA LYS A 92 -1.73 10.49 5.37
C LYS A 92 -2.40 11.53 6.26
N ARG A 93 -3.52 11.16 6.93
CA ARG A 93 -4.29 12.08 7.78
C ARG A 93 -3.44 12.68 8.90
N LEU A 94 -2.63 11.85 9.57
CA LEU A 94 -1.79 12.31 10.68
C LEU A 94 -0.79 13.38 10.23
N GLY A 95 -0.07 13.15 9.12
CA GLY A 95 0.90 14.12 8.61
C GLY A 95 0.28 15.48 8.25
N LEU A 96 -0.93 15.47 7.68
CA LEU A 96 -1.68 16.69 7.38
C LEU A 96 -2.20 17.38 8.65
N ALA A 97 -2.69 16.61 9.63
CA ALA A 97 -3.17 17.16 10.91
C ALA A 97 -2.04 17.80 11.71
N THR A 98 -0.88 17.12 11.82
CA THR A 98 0.30 17.67 12.51
C THR A 98 0.83 18.93 11.84
N PHE A 99 0.76 19.03 10.51
CA PHE A 99 1.13 20.27 9.81
C PHE A 99 0.26 21.47 10.21
N LEU A 100 -0.98 21.23 10.63
CA LEU A 100 -1.92 22.28 11.03
C LEU A 100 -1.80 22.66 12.51
N PHE A 101 -0.92 22.02 13.28
CA PHE A 101 -0.61 22.45 14.63
C PHE A 101 0.34 23.65 14.60
N GLU A 102 0.00 24.67 15.38
CA GLU A 102 0.81 25.87 15.55
C GLU A 102 1.06 26.13 17.03
N GLU A 103 2.13 26.89 17.32
CA GLU A 103 2.50 27.33 18.67
C GLU A 103 2.58 26.15 19.66
N GLY A 104 2.00 26.30 20.86
CA GLY A 104 2.05 25.29 21.92
C GLY A 104 1.33 23.97 21.59
N ALA A 105 0.65 23.85 20.44
CA ALA A 105 0.15 22.56 19.97
C ALA A 105 1.26 21.69 19.34
N ASN A 106 2.38 22.28 18.90
CA ASN A 106 3.52 21.54 18.38
C ASN A 106 4.39 20.90 19.48
N ASP A 107 4.29 21.40 20.71
CA ASP A 107 5.14 20.97 21.84
C ASP A 107 4.54 19.81 22.65
N TRP A 108 3.44 19.21 22.18
CA TRP A 108 2.67 18.15 22.86
C TRP A 108 3.31 16.76 22.75
#